data_AF-A0AAV2Q140-F1
#
_entry.id   AF-A0AAV2Q140-F1
#
_cell.length_a   1.000
_cell.length_b   1.000
_cell.length_c   1.000
_cell.angle_alpha   90.00
_cell.angle_beta   90.00
_cell.angle_gamma   90.00
#
_symmetry.space_group_name_H-M   'P 1'
#
loop_
_entity.id
_entity.type
_entity.pdbx_description
1 polymer ?
#
loop_
_entity_poly.entity_id
_entity_poly.type
_entity_poly.pdbx_seq_one_letter_code
_entity_poly.pdbx_strand_id
1 'polypeptide(L)'
;KTALSWCSSYDVKEDFVSNRVRQIRNNVPQANLMYIRSEMNPADILTRQPKAEVFLKNTLWWNGPPFLVSPESMPPQTDLFNLMPEEGMKKEFITTDTSIIPSAEEIVSQSKQARPDLILASKA
;
A
#
# COMPACT_ATOMS: atom_id res chain seq x y z
N LYS A 1 -0.18 3.43 -4.79
CA LYS A 1 -0.10 1.95 -4.70
C LYS A 1 -1.41 1.31 -4.21
N THR A 2 -2.57 1.91 -4.51
CA THR A 2 -3.86 1.60 -3.88
C THR A 2 -4.33 0.16 -4.10
N ALA A 3 -4.28 -0.33 -5.34
CA ALA A 3 -4.72 -1.70 -5.65
C ALA A 3 -3.91 -2.77 -4.90
N LEU A 4 -2.58 -2.63 -4.85
CA LEU A 4 -1.71 -3.52 -4.08
C LEU A 4 -2.04 -3.45 -2.59
N SER A 5 -2.28 -2.24 -2.06
CA SER A 5 -2.70 -2.07 -0.67
C SER A 5 -4.02 -2.77 -0.35
N TRP A 6 -5.00 -2.79 -1.26
CA TRP A 6 -6.24 -3.54 -1.09
C TRP A 6 -6.00 -5.05 -1.12
N CYS A 7 -5.21 -5.55 -2.07
CA CYS A 7 -4.86 -6.97 -2.13
C CYS A 7 -4.19 -7.47 -0.83
N SER A 8 -3.43 -6.59 -0.18
CA SER A 8 -2.78 -6.87 1.12
C SER A 8 -3.55 -6.44 2.35
N SER A 9 -4.81 -6.04 2.19
CA SER A 9 -5.69 -5.78 3.33
C SER A 9 -6.57 -7.00 3.58
N TYR A 10 -6.71 -7.38 4.84
CA TYR A 10 -7.60 -8.47 5.21
C TYR A 10 -9.08 -8.07 5.02
N ASP A 11 -9.45 -6.87 5.47
CA ASP A 11 -10.83 -6.37 5.49
C ASP A 11 -11.02 -5.18 4.52
N VAL A 12 -11.42 -5.49 3.29
CA VAL A 12 -11.80 -4.48 2.28
C VAL A 12 -13.31 -4.33 2.29
N LYS A 13 -13.79 -3.12 2.61
CA LYS A 13 -15.20 -2.86 2.89
C LYS A 13 -16.06 -2.67 1.64
N GLU A 14 -15.46 -2.22 0.55
CA GLU A 14 -16.18 -1.96 -0.69
C GLU A 14 -16.43 -3.26 -1.46
N ASP A 15 -17.70 -3.64 -1.64
CA ASP A 15 -18.11 -4.91 -2.24
C ASP A 15 -17.42 -5.22 -3.58
N PHE A 16 -17.34 -4.22 -4.47
CA PHE A 16 -16.67 -4.38 -5.75
C PHE A 16 -15.19 -4.74 -5.58
N VAL A 17 -14.49 -4.04 -4.68
CA VAL A 17 -13.06 -4.26 -4.45
C VAL A 17 -12.84 -5.59 -3.73
N SER A 18 -13.64 -5.90 -2.70
CA SER A 18 -13.59 -7.16 -1.97
C SER A 18 -13.78 -8.37 -2.89
N ASN A 19 -14.76 -8.31 -3.78
CA ASN A 19 -15.02 -9.36 -4.77
C ASN A 19 -13.84 -9.54 -5.74
N ARG A 20 -13.21 -8.44 -6.18
CA ARG A 20 -12.02 -8.51 -7.06
C ARG A 20 -10.79 -9.05 -6.34
N VAL A 21 -10.54 -8.62 -5.12
CA VAL A 21 -9.44 -9.14 -4.28
C VAL A 21 -9.62 -10.64 -4.06
N ARG A 22 -10.84 -11.10 -3.76
CA ARG A 22 -11.15 -12.53 -3.64
C ARG A 22 -10.85 -13.31 -4.93
N GLN A 23 -11.26 -12.78 -6.09
CA GLN A 23 -10.94 -13.41 -7.39
C GLN A 23 -9.42 -13.51 -7.61
N ILE A 24 -8.67 -12.46 -7.31
CA ILE A 24 -7.20 -12.46 -7.44
C ILE A 24 -6.59 -13.54 -6.52
N ARG A 25 -6.97 -13.56 -5.24
CA ARG A 25 -6.49 -14.57 -4.27
C ARG A 25 -6.78 -16.00 -4.73
N ASN A 26 -7.97 -16.25 -5.26
CA ASN A 26 -8.37 -17.58 -5.73
C ASN A 26 -7.60 -18.01 -6.99
N ASN A 27 -7.37 -17.09 -7.92
CA ASN A 27 -6.75 -17.42 -9.20
C ASN A 27 -5.22 -17.52 -9.12
N VAL A 28 -4.59 -16.70 -8.27
CA VAL A 28 -3.12 -16.59 -8.17
C VAL A 28 -2.62 -16.53 -6.72
N PRO A 29 -2.92 -17.54 -5.87
CA PRO A 29 -2.63 -17.49 -4.43
C PRO A 29 -1.14 -17.37 -4.08
N GLN A 30 -0.26 -17.80 -4.99
CA GLN A 30 1.19 -17.80 -4.80
C GLN A 30 1.90 -16.62 -5.49
N ALA A 31 1.15 -15.64 -6.00
CA ALA A 31 1.75 -14.51 -6.69
C ALA A 31 2.41 -13.53 -5.70
N ASN A 32 3.64 -13.14 -6.03
CA ASN A 32 4.32 -12.04 -5.37
C ASN A 32 3.84 -10.72 -5.97
N LEU A 33 3.28 -9.86 -5.14
CA LEU A 33 2.82 -8.54 -5.53
C LEU A 33 3.94 -7.53 -5.38
N MET A 34 4.43 -7.00 -6.51
CA MET A 34 5.50 -6.01 -6.55
C MET A 34 5.00 -4.71 -7.15
N TYR A 35 5.52 -3.60 -6.66
CA TYR A 35 5.21 -2.29 -7.22
C TYR A 35 6.26 -1.92 -8.27
N ILE A 36 5.75 -1.47 -9.43
CA ILE A 36 6.55 -0.80 -10.45
C ILE A 36 5.96 0.60 -10.67
N ARG A 37 6.83 1.56 -11.00
CA ARG A 37 6.39 2.91 -11.36
C ARG A 37 5.62 2.89 -12.68
N SER A 38 4.68 3.82 -12.84
CA SER A 38 3.81 3.90 -14.02
C SER A 38 4.58 3.99 -15.33
N GLU A 39 5.72 4.68 -15.34
CA GLU A 39 6.58 4.84 -16.51
C GLU A 39 7.24 3.52 -16.96
N MET A 40 7.27 2.52 -16.08
CA MET A 40 7.83 1.19 -16.35
C MET A 40 6.74 0.13 -16.57
N ASN A 41 5.45 0.50 -16.51
CA ASN A 41 4.34 -0.42 -16.73
C ASN A 41 3.91 -0.40 -18.21
N PRO A 42 4.18 -1.45 -18.99
CA PRO A 42 3.75 -1.47 -20.39
C PRO A 42 2.21 -1.41 -20.54
N ALA A 43 1.44 -1.94 -19.58
CA ALA A 43 -0.02 -1.90 -19.64
C ALA A 43 -0.60 -0.46 -19.56
N ASP A 44 0.10 0.46 -18.89
CA ASP A 44 -0.29 1.88 -18.84
C ASP A 44 -0.22 2.53 -20.22
N ILE A 45 0.70 2.08 -21.09
CA ILE A 45 0.80 2.62 -22.46
C ILE A 45 -0.50 2.35 -23.21
N LEU A 46 -0.98 1.12 -23.21
CA LEU A 46 -2.18 0.77 -23.98
C LEU A 46 -3.45 1.43 -23.44
N THR A 47 -3.61 1.46 -22.11
CA THR A 47 -4.79 2.05 -21.45
C THR A 47 -4.89 3.57 -21.66
N ARG A 48 -3.78 4.25 -21.94
CA ARG A 48 -3.75 5.69 -22.28
C ARG A 48 -4.05 5.98 -23.75
N GLN A 49 -4.26 4.96 -24.58
CA GLN A 49 -4.67 5.09 -25.98
C GLN A 49 -3.75 6.01 -26.82
N PRO A 50 -2.44 5.72 -26.90
CA PRO A 50 -1.52 6.51 -27.69
C PRO A 50 -1.89 6.44 -29.18
N LYS A 51 -1.44 7.45 -29.93
CA LYS A 51 -1.46 7.38 -31.39
C LYS A 51 -0.72 6.12 -31.86
N ALA A 52 -1.26 5.45 -32.89
CA ALA A 52 -0.71 4.20 -33.41
C ALA A 52 0.79 4.31 -33.76
N GLU A 53 1.20 5.42 -34.37
CA GLU A 53 2.60 5.67 -34.75
C GLU A 53 3.56 5.72 -33.54
N VAL A 54 3.10 6.26 -32.41
CA VAL A 54 3.88 6.32 -31.17
C VAL A 54 3.93 4.94 -30.52
N PHE A 55 2.80 4.22 -30.53
CA PHE A 55 2.71 2.87 -30.00
C PHE A 55 3.63 1.89 -30.73
N LEU A 56 3.66 1.94 -32.06
CA LEU A 56 4.52 1.07 -32.88
C LEU A 56 6.01 1.27 -32.59
N LYS A 57 6.43 2.47 -32.15
CA LYS A 57 7.81 2.78 -31.79
C LYS A 57 8.12 2.57 -30.30
N ASN A 58 7.16 2.10 -29.51
CA ASN A 58 7.32 2.01 -28.06
C ASN A 58 8.12 0.76 -27.65
N THR A 59 9.40 0.96 -27.31
CA THR A 59 10.30 -0.13 -26.91
C THR A 59 9.90 -0.78 -25.59
N LEU A 60 9.31 -0.04 -24.65
CA LEU A 60 8.87 -0.59 -23.37
C LEU A 60 7.74 -1.61 -23.53
N TRP A 61 6.81 -1.40 -24.47
CA TRP A 61 5.75 -2.37 -24.77
C TRP A 61 6.32 -3.64 -25.42
N TRP A 62 7.14 -3.48 -26.46
CA TRP A 62 7.62 -4.60 -27.25
C TRP A 62 8.72 -5.42 -26.57
N ASN A 63 9.62 -4.76 -25.85
CA ASN A 63 10.75 -5.41 -25.21
C ASN A 63 10.52 -5.67 -23.72
N GLY A 64 9.50 -5.03 -23.13
CA GLY A 64 9.27 -5.04 -21.69
C GLY A 64 10.27 -4.16 -20.93
N PRO A 65 10.05 -4.00 -19.61
CA PRO A 65 10.99 -3.31 -18.75
C PRO A 65 12.26 -4.15 -18.51
N PRO A 66 13.43 -3.52 -18.28
CA PRO A 66 14.72 -4.21 -18.16
C PRO A 66 14.77 -5.31 -17.10
N PHE A 67 14.02 -5.15 -16.00
CA PHE A 67 14.01 -6.10 -14.90
C PHE A 67 13.42 -7.48 -15.25
N LEU A 68 12.69 -7.60 -16.36
CA LEU A 68 12.22 -8.91 -16.85
C LEU A 68 13.35 -9.72 -17.49
N VAL A 69 14.39 -9.06 -17.99
CA VAL A 69 15.54 -9.71 -18.63
C VAL A 69 16.65 -9.92 -17.60
N SER A 70 16.91 -8.90 -16.77
CA SER A 70 17.92 -8.95 -15.71
C SER A 70 17.28 -8.60 -14.36
N PRO A 71 17.11 -9.58 -13.45
CA PRO A 71 16.54 -9.33 -12.12
C PRO A 71 17.29 -8.27 -11.32
N GLU A 72 18.59 -8.08 -11.58
CA GLU A 72 19.42 -7.03 -10.94
C GLU A 72 18.95 -5.61 -11.30
N SER A 73 18.23 -5.46 -12.42
CA SER A 73 17.64 -4.19 -12.85
C SER A 73 16.29 -3.91 -12.18
N MET A 74 15.82 -4.76 -11.27
CA MET A 74 14.58 -4.56 -10.54
C MET A 74 14.71 -3.31 -9.64
N PRO A 75 13.77 -2.35 -9.72
CA PRO A 75 13.76 -1.23 -8.79
C PRO A 75 13.60 -1.73 -7.35
N PRO A 76 14.21 -1.03 -6.37
CA PRO A 76 14.11 -1.41 -4.97
C PRO A 76 12.65 -1.48 -4.53
N GLN A 77 12.28 -2.60 -3.92
CA GLN A 77 10.94 -2.80 -3.37
C GLN A 77 10.93 -2.31 -1.93
N THR A 78 10.36 -1.13 -1.69
CA THR A 78 10.29 -0.53 -0.36
C THR A 78 9.12 -1.06 0.47
N ASP A 79 8.09 -1.59 -0.20
CA ASP A 79 6.83 -1.97 0.42
C ASP A 79 6.62 -3.47 0.22
N LEU A 80 6.20 -4.16 1.28
CA LEU A 80 5.82 -5.56 1.22
C LEU A 80 4.31 -5.68 1.04
N PHE A 81 3.88 -6.32 -0.04
CA PHE A 81 2.48 -6.62 -0.31
C PHE A 81 2.24 -8.12 -0.21
N ASN A 82 1.64 -8.55 0.90
CA ASN A 82 1.22 -9.95 1.07
C ASN A 82 -0.19 -10.14 0.48
N LEU A 83 -0.36 -11.02 -0.51
CA LEU A 83 -1.68 -11.30 -1.11
C LEU A 83 -2.59 -12.11 -0.17
N MET A 84 -1.99 -12.85 0.77
CA MET A 84 -2.64 -13.69 1.77
C MET A 84 -2.34 -13.17 3.18
N PRO A 85 -2.88 -12.00 3.58
CA PRO A 85 -2.65 -11.47 4.92
C PRO A 85 -3.35 -12.34 5.97
N GLU A 86 -2.65 -12.63 7.07
CA GLU A 86 -3.21 -13.34 8.23
C GLU A 86 -4.27 -12.48 8.95
N GLU A 87 -5.28 -13.14 9.52
CA GLU A 87 -6.31 -12.51 10.35
C GLU A 87 -5.66 -11.72 11.50
N GLY A 88 -5.92 -10.41 11.55
CA GLY A 88 -5.42 -9.54 12.62
C GLY A 88 -4.14 -8.76 12.33
N MET A 89 -3.54 -8.90 11.14
CA MET A 89 -2.39 -8.08 10.73
C MET A 89 -2.82 -6.64 10.43
N LYS A 90 -2.95 -5.81 11.47
CA LYS A 90 -2.98 -4.35 11.31
C LYS A 90 -1.65 -3.96 10.65
N LYS A 91 -1.71 -3.15 9.59
CA LYS A 91 -0.51 -2.57 8.99
C LYS A 91 0.14 -1.66 10.04
N GLU A 92 1.09 -2.20 10.79
CA GLU A 92 2.03 -1.39 11.54
C GLU A 92 2.81 -0.59 10.50
N PHE A 93 2.47 0.68 10.39
CA PHE A 93 3.31 1.63 9.68
C PHE A 93 4.65 1.64 10.41
N ILE A 94 5.68 1.08 9.78
CA ILE A 94 7.05 1.17 10.27
C ILE A 94 7.40 2.66 10.27
N THR A 95 7.23 3.30 11.43
CA THR A 95 7.80 4.60 11.71
C THR A 95 9.23 4.30 12.10
N THR A 96 10.16 4.59 11.19
CA THR A 96 11.59 4.56 11.48
C THR A 96 11.88 5.36 12.75
N ASP A 97 12.51 4.66 13.69
CA ASP A 97 13.13 5.10 14.94
C ASP A 97 12.32 6.06 15.85
N THR A 98 11.78 5.49 16.92
CA THR A 98 11.62 6.22 18.18
C THR A 98 11.86 5.24 19.33
N SER A 99 13.13 5.01 19.63
CA SER A 99 13.51 4.88 21.03
C SER A 99 12.94 6.13 21.75
N ILE A 100 12.23 5.92 22.87
CA ILE A 100 11.41 6.90 23.61
C ILE A 100 9.93 6.92 23.18
N ILE A 101 9.17 5.88 23.53
CA ILE A 101 7.73 6.03 23.79
C ILE A 101 7.55 5.88 25.31
N PRO A 102 7.15 6.92 26.05
CA PRO A 102 6.88 6.81 27.48
C PRO A 102 5.67 5.92 27.72
N SER A 103 5.70 5.18 28.83
CA SER A 103 4.65 4.24 29.22
C SER A 103 3.28 4.94 29.27
N ALA A 104 2.20 4.21 28.98
CA ALA A 104 0.84 4.74 29.01
C ALA A 104 0.50 5.40 30.37
N GLU A 105 1.17 4.97 31.45
CA GLU A 105 1.05 5.55 32.79
C GLU A 105 1.62 6.97 32.90
N GLU A 106 2.70 7.30 32.18
CA GLU A 106 3.29 8.64 32.17
C GLU A 106 2.41 9.65 31.41
N ILE A 107 1.77 9.22 30.32
CA ILE A 107 0.86 10.05 29.53
C ILE A 107 -0.39 10.43 30.37
N VAL A 108 -0.93 9.48 31.12
CA VAL A 108 -2.10 9.71 31.99
C VAL A 108 -1.75 10.64 33.16
N SER A 109 -0.57 10.48 33.76
CA SER A 109 -0.07 11.35 34.83
C SER A 109 0.07 12.81 34.37
N GLN A 110 0.72 13.04 33.22
CA GLN A 110 0.93 14.40 32.69
C GLN A 110 -0.37 15.11 32.31
N SER A 111 -1.37 14.36 31.82
CA SER A 111 -2.68 14.94 31.45
C SER A 111 -3.48 15.46 32.66
N LYS A 112 -3.32 14.85 33.84
CA LYS A 112 -4.02 15.26 35.08
C LYS A 112 -3.42 16.52 35.71
N GLN A 113 -2.16 16.82 35.44
CA GLN A 113 -1.48 17.97 36.03
C GLN A 113 -1.67 19.26 35.22
N ALA A 114 -2.09 19.16 33.95
CA ALA A 114 -2.02 20.27 33.01
C ALA A 114 -3.26 21.18 32.92
N ARG A 115 -4.45 20.85 33.46
CA ARG A 115 -5.62 21.75 33.39
C ARG A 115 -6.66 21.55 34.52
N PRO A 116 -6.58 22.33 35.61
CA PRO A 116 -7.66 22.43 36.60
C PRO A 116 -8.89 23.25 36.13
N ASP A 117 -8.76 24.08 35.09
CA ASP A 117 -9.69 25.20 34.88
C ASP A 117 -10.79 25.00 33.81
N LEU A 118 -11.07 23.77 33.37
CA LEU A 118 -12.09 23.51 32.33
C LEU A 118 -13.29 22.67 32.79
N ILE A 119 -13.51 22.53 34.10
CA ILE A 119 -14.76 21.99 34.65
C ILE A 119 -15.64 23.15 35.12
N LEU A 120 -16.15 23.97 34.20
CA LEU A 120 -17.27 24.89 34.49
C LEU A 120 -17.95 25.39 33.20
N ALA A 121 -18.41 24.46 32.36
CA ALA A 121 -19.39 24.75 31.30
C ALA A 121 -20.13 23.47 30.86
N SER A 122 -20.87 22.86 31.78
CA SER A 122 -21.96 21.93 31.44
C SER A 122 -22.88 21.75 32.64
N LYS A 123 -23.54 22.83 33.05
CA LYS A 123 -24.78 22.81 33.83
C LYS A 123 -25.42 24.20 33.75
N ALA A 124 -26.21 24.41 32.71
CA ALA A 124 -27.35 25.30 32.64
C ALA A 124 -28.32 24.69 31.63
#